data_AF-A0ABD1U7S7-F1
#
_entry.id   AF-A0ABD1U7S7-F1
#
_cell.length_a   1.000
_cell.length_b   1.000
_cell.length_c   1.000
_cell.angle_alpha   90.00
_cell.angle_beta   90.00
_cell.angle_gamma   90.00
#
_symmetry.space_group_name_H-M   'P 1'
#
loop_
_entity.id
_entity.type
_entity.pdbx_description
1 polymer ?
#
loop_
_entity_poly.entity_id
_entity_poly.type
_entity_poly.pdbx_seq_one_letter_code
_entity_poly.pdbx_strand_id
1 'polypeptide(L)'
;MPVSLEPLDVGVQIPYHFCCSILLELMRYPMTVCTCQTYDQTNIESWMATKNTTCPVTRSSLMDFTLIPNPTIRRLIQEWYVANRSFGVERIPTSKQLTDPTMVRYLLNQVSSRSAPFGLRLSALRRLRGLACDSNKNRSIIAANNACEILLAIAFFDLDSNSNSSELSHESLAILSLFFFSPSQSVSLWQSILTELDTL
;
A
#
# COMPACT_ATOMS: atom_id res chain seq x y z
N MET A 1 5.55 -25.85 -33.03
CA MET A 1 6.55 -24.76 -33.09
C MET A 1 6.31 -23.87 -31.88
N PRO A 2 7.30 -23.60 -31.01
CA PRO A 2 7.09 -22.71 -29.89
C PRO A 2 6.93 -21.28 -30.40
N VAL A 3 5.88 -20.62 -29.92
CA VAL A 3 5.53 -19.23 -30.21
C VAL A 3 6.70 -18.36 -29.79
N SER A 4 7.35 -17.69 -30.76
CA SER A 4 8.26 -16.58 -30.47
C SER A 4 7.41 -15.44 -29.94
N LEU A 5 7.59 -15.13 -28.66
CA LEU A 5 7.13 -13.88 -28.09
C LEU A 5 8.01 -12.79 -28.70
N GLU A 6 7.47 -12.04 -29.66
CA GLU A 6 8.14 -10.82 -30.11
C GLU A 6 8.33 -9.91 -28.88
N PRO A 7 9.57 -9.48 -28.59
CA PRO A 7 9.80 -8.48 -27.56
C PRO A 7 9.09 -7.22 -28.03
N LEU A 8 8.18 -6.69 -27.22
CA LEU A 8 7.67 -5.33 -27.42
C LEU A 8 8.88 -4.40 -27.52
N ASP A 9 9.13 -3.90 -28.74
CA ASP A 9 10.19 -2.96 -29.09
C ASP A 9 9.90 -1.59 -28.45
N VAL A 10 9.99 -1.57 -27.13
CA VAL A 10 10.26 -0.35 -26.40
C VAL A 10 11.78 -0.25 -26.43
N GLY A 11 12.34 0.58 -27.31
CA GLY A 11 13.78 0.78 -27.51
C GLY A 11 14.56 1.33 -26.29
N VAL A 12 14.07 1.06 -25.09
CA VAL A 12 14.68 1.39 -23.81
C VAL A 12 15.34 0.14 -23.25
N GLN A 13 16.66 0.12 -23.30
CA GLN A 13 17.46 -0.92 -22.66
C GLN A 13 17.43 -0.72 -21.13
N ILE A 14 16.92 -1.72 -20.41
CA ILE A 14 16.97 -1.73 -18.93
C ILE A 14 18.42 -2.00 -18.50
N PRO A 15 19.03 -1.11 -17.68
CA PRO A 15 20.35 -1.37 -17.12
C PRO A 15 20.37 -2.67 -16.30
N TYR A 16 21.36 -3.53 -16.57
CA TYR A 16 21.46 -4.85 -15.94
C TYR A 16 21.51 -4.79 -14.39
N HIS A 17 22.06 -3.71 -13.83
CA HIS A 17 22.11 -3.48 -12.38
C HIS A 17 20.74 -3.29 -11.73
N PHE A 18 19.70 -3.04 -12.53
CA PHE A 18 18.33 -2.90 -12.05
C PHE A 18 17.57 -4.21 -12.11
N CYS A 19 18.11 -5.22 -12.79
CA CYS A 19 17.48 -6.53 -12.92
C CYS A 19 17.93 -7.45 -11.78
N CYS A 20 16.99 -8.24 -11.27
CA CYS A 20 17.26 -9.28 -10.30
C CYS A 20 18.04 -10.42 -10.98
N SER A 21 19.19 -10.83 -10.44
CA SER A 21 19.98 -11.92 -11.07
C SER A 21 19.35 -13.32 -10.98
N ILE A 22 18.18 -13.46 -10.35
CA ILE A 22 17.43 -14.72 -10.28
C ILE A 22 16.48 -14.86 -11.48
N LEU A 23 15.62 -13.86 -11.70
CA LEU A 23 14.62 -13.87 -12.78
C LEU A 23 15.01 -13.01 -14.00
N LEU A 24 16.09 -12.24 -13.91
CA LEU A 24 16.52 -11.27 -14.92
C LEU A 24 15.48 -10.17 -15.23
N GLU A 25 14.50 -10.01 -14.36
CA GLU A 25 13.46 -8.98 -14.42
C GLU A 25 13.82 -7.76 -13.55
N LEU A 26 13.27 -6.60 -13.92
CA LEU A 26 13.46 -5.34 -13.21
C LEU A 26 12.98 -5.44 -11.75
N MET A 27 13.85 -5.08 -10.80
CA MET A 27 13.55 -5.13 -9.37
C MET A 27 12.48 -4.11 -9.00
N ARG A 28 11.43 -4.58 -8.30
CA ARG A 28 10.39 -3.73 -7.72
C ARG A 28 10.74 -3.33 -6.28
N TYR A 29 11.31 -4.27 -5.53
CA TYR A 29 11.73 -4.09 -4.14
C TYR A 29 13.16 -4.59 -3.96
N PRO A 30 14.17 -3.75 -4.27
CA PRO A 30 15.56 -4.16 -4.15
C PRO A 30 15.94 -4.38 -2.69
N MET A 31 16.28 -5.62 -2.35
CA MET A 31 16.76 -6.07 -1.05
C MET A 31 18.20 -6.59 -1.22
N THR A 32 19.10 -6.12 -0.36
CA THR A 32 20.49 -6.55 -0.30
C THR A 32 20.67 -7.64 0.75
N VAL A 33 21.38 -8.69 0.38
CA VAL A 33 21.78 -9.78 1.28
C VAL A 33 23.18 -9.54 1.85
N CYS A 34 23.59 -10.34 2.83
CA CYS A 34 24.92 -10.28 3.46
C CYS A 34 26.10 -10.35 2.48
N THR A 35 25.92 -10.90 1.28
CA THR A 35 26.93 -10.94 0.21
C THR A 35 27.02 -9.66 -0.63
N CYS A 36 26.36 -8.58 -0.19
CA CYS A 36 26.28 -7.28 -0.88
C CYS A 36 25.62 -7.34 -2.28
N GLN A 37 24.96 -8.45 -2.62
CA GLN A 37 24.17 -8.57 -3.84
C GLN A 37 22.74 -8.09 -3.60
N THR A 38 22.12 -7.48 -4.61
CA THR A 38 20.76 -6.94 -4.53
C THR A 38 19.82 -7.74 -5.42
N TYR A 39 18.69 -8.15 -4.85
CA TYR A 39 17.67 -8.96 -5.49
C TYR A 39 16.30 -8.32 -5.30
N ASP A 40 15.31 -8.74 -6.09
CA ASP A 40 13.93 -8.42 -5.74
C ASP A 40 13.49 -9.21 -4.50
N GLN A 41 12.74 -8.55 -3.61
CA GLN A 41 12.23 -9.12 -2.37
C GLN A 41 11.57 -10.50 -2.58
N THR A 42 10.63 -10.61 -3.51
CA THR A 42 9.89 -11.89 -3.68
C THR A 42 10.78 -13.00 -4.19
N ASN A 43 11.77 -12.65 -5.02
CA ASN A 43 12.65 -13.62 -5.66
C ASN A 43 13.65 -14.18 -4.66
N ILE A 44 14.24 -13.32 -3.80
CA ILE A 44 15.18 -13.78 -2.77
C ILE A 44 14.45 -14.51 -1.65
N GLU A 45 13.26 -14.08 -1.26
CA GLU A 45 12.41 -14.80 -0.29
C GLU A 45 12.05 -16.20 -0.82
N SER A 46 11.62 -16.33 -2.07
CA SER A 46 11.32 -17.62 -2.70
C SER A 46 12.57 -18.51 -2.82
N TRP A 47 13.73 -17.92 -3.12
CA TRP A 47 15.00 -18.63 -3.18
C TRP A 47 15.36 -19.25 -1.83
N MET A 48 15.27 -18.45 -0.75
CA MET A 48 15.53 -18.90 0.61
C MET A 48 14.49 -19.94 1.09
N ALA A 49 13.21 -19.78 0.71
CA ALA A 49 12.13 -20.70 1.06
C ALA A 49 12.33 -22.11 0.47
N THR A 50 13.07 -22.23 -0.64
CA THR A 50 13.37 -23.50 -1.31
C THR A 50 14.56 -24.24 -0.66
N LYS A 51 14.93 -23.87 0.58
CA LYS A 51 16.10 -24.38 1.34
C LYS A 51 17.46 -24.13 0.67
N ASN A 52 17.54 -23.17 -0.26
CA ASN A 52 18.82 -22.75 -0.81
C ASN A 52 19.52 -21.84 0.20
N THR A 53 20.68 -22.26 0.68
CA THR A 53 21.50 -21.51 1.66
C THR A 53 22.65 -20.77 1.00
N THR A 54 22.68 -20.66 -0.33
CA THR A 54 23.77 -20.04 -1.08
C THR A 54 23.27 -18.81 -1.84
N CYS A 55 24.16 -17.83 -2.02
CA CYS A 55 23.89 -16.68 -2.85
C CYS A 55 23.85 -17.09 -4.34
N PRO A 56 22.80 -16.75 -5.11
CA PRO A 56 22.70 -17.10 -6.53
C PRO A 56 23.88 -16.66 -7.39
N VAL A 57 24.48 -15.51 -7.05
CA VAL A 57 25.56 -14.90 -7.84
C VAL A 57 26.93 -15.33 -7.34
N THR A 58 27.20 -15.16 -6.05
CA THR A 58 28.55 -15.44 -5.50
C THR A 58 28.77 -16.91 -5.15
N ARG A 59 27.70 -17.72 -5.13
CA ARG A 59 27.69 -19.12 -4.68
C ARG A 59 28.23 -19.32 -3.25
N SER A 60 28.38 -18.23 -2.49
CA SER A 60 28.82 -18.26 -1.11
C SER A 60 27.66 -18.63 -0.19
N SER A 61 27.96 -19.29 0.94
CA SER A 61 26.96 -19.58 1.96
C SER A 61 26.41 -18.28 2.55
N LEU A 62 25.07 -18.16 2.57
CA LEU A 62 24.36 -17.11 3.28
C LEU A 62 24.43 -17.46 4.77
N MET A 63 25.40 -16.86 5.47
CA MET A 63 25.54 -17.01 6.92
C MET A 63 24.40 -16.33 7.68
N ASP A 64 23.78 -15.34 7.04
CA ASP A 64 22.64 -14.60 7.54
C ASP A 64 21.60 -14.42 6.42
N PHE A 65 20.33 -14.62 6.78
CA PHE A 65 19.16 -14.46 5.91
C PHE A 65 18.47 -13.11 6.09
N THR A 66 19.11 -12.18 6.81
CA THR A 66 18.64 -10.80 6.88
C THR A 66 18.59 -10.17 5.48
N LEU A 67 17.42 -9.63 5.15
CA LEU A 67 17.20 -8.86 3.94
C LEU A 67 17.19 -7.38 4.31
N ILE A 68 18.14 -6.62 3.77
CA ILE A 68 18.28 -5.20 4.04
C ILE A 68 17.73 -4.41 2.84
N PRO A 69 16.72 -3.55 3.00
CA PRO A 69 16.25 -2.71 1.88
C PRO A 69 17.37 -1.84 1.29
N ASN A 70 17.44 -1.75 -0.04
CA ASN A 70 18.40 -0.89 -0.75
C ASN A 70 17.69 0.34 -1.34
N PRO A 71 17.58 1.45 -0.58
CA PRO A 71 16.90 2.65 -1.06
C PRO A 71 17.64 3.33 -2.22
N THR A 72 18.96 3.16 -2.32
CA THR A 72 19.78 3.72 -3.40
C THR A 72 19.41 3.13 -4.74
N ILE A 73 19.39 1.79 -4.86
CA ILE A 73 18.97 1.11 -6.10
C ILE A 73 17.51 1.42 -6.41
N ARG A 74 16.64 1.45 -5.39
CA ARG A 74 15.22 1.82 -5.59
C ARG A 74 15.08 3.21 -6.18
N ARG A 75 15.84 4.20 -5.69
CA ARG A 75 15.83 5.57 -6.23
C ARG A 75 16.32 5.62 -7.67
N LEU A 76 17.42 4.94 -7.98
CA LEU A 76 17.98 4.89 -9.33
C LEU A 76 17.00 4.28 -10.34
N ILE A 77 16.31 3.20 -9.96
CA ILE A 77 15.25 2.58 -10.77
C ILE A 77 14.12 3.59 -11.01
N GLN A 78 13.69 4.31 -9.97
CA GLN A 78 12.64 5.33 -10.09
C GLN A 78 13.04 6.51 -10.98
N GLU A 79 14.29 6.96 -10.90
CA GLU A 79 14.85 8.00 -11.77
C GLU A 79 14.89 7.51 -13.23
N TRP A 80 15.31 6.26 -13.46
CA TRP A 80 15.29 5.65 -14.77
C TRP A 80 13.88 5.57 -15.36
N TYR A 81 12.87 5.23 -14.56
CA TYR A 81 11.48 5.30 -15.01
C TYR A 81 11.04 6.71 -15.44
N VAL A 82 11.49 7.76 -14.74
CA VAL A 82 11.15 9.15 -15.12
C VAL A 82 11.80 9.50 -16.45
N ALA A 83 13.09 9.19 -16.58
CA ALA A 83 13.86 9.49 -17.77
C ALA A 83 13.28 8.76 -19.00
N ASN A 84 12.72 7.57 -18.81
CA ASN A 84 12.19 6.75 -19.89
C ASN A 84 10.66 6.79 -20.02
N ARG A 85 9.99 7.69 -19.30
CA ARG A 85 8.52 7.85 -19.35
C ARG A 85 8.02 8.19 -20.75
N SER A 86 8.81 8.94 -21.53
CA SER A 86 8.51 9.31 -22.92
C SER A 86 8.44 8.12 -23.87
N PHE A 87 9.02 6.98 -23.48
CA PHE A 87 9.03 5.75 -24.27
C PHE A 87 7.96 4.73 -23.81
N GLY A 88 6.97 5.17 -23.01
CA GLY A 88 5.90 4.28 -22.52
C GLY A 88 6.31 3.40 -21.33
N VAL A 89 7.48 3.64 -20.72
CA VAL A 89 7.88 2.95 -19.49
C VAL A 89 7.09 3.52 -18.31
N GLU A 90 6.03 2.82 -17.91
CA GLU A 90 5.26 3.19 -16.71
C GLU A 90 5.99 2.77 -15.43
N ARG A 91 6.03 3.69 -14.45
CA ARG A 91 6.56 3.39 -13.12
C ARG A 91 5.80 2.22 -12.51
N ILE A 92 6.51 1.14 -12.15
CA ILE A 92 5.93 0.14 -11.25
C ILE A 92 5.52 0.89 -9.96
N PRO A 93 4.27 0.73 -9.47
CA PRO A 93 3.87 1.30 -8.19
C PRO A 93 4.73 0.70 -7.09
N THR A 94 5.83 1.36 -6.75
CA THR A 94 6.64 1.06 -5.58
C THR A 94 5.74 1.18 -4.36
N SER A 95 5.70 0.14 -3.52
CA SER A 95 5.02 0.06 -2.22
C SER A 95 4.92 1.45 -1.63
N LYS A 96 3.68 1.95 -1.69
CA LYS A 96 3.30 3.28 -1.28
C LYS A 96 3.71 3.40 0.18
N GLN A 97 4.41 4.48 0.51
CA GLN A 97 4.86 4.76 1.87
C GLN A 97 3.74 4.39 2.84
N LEU A 98 4.10 3.64 3.89
CA LEU A 98 3.16 3.41 4.99
C LEU A 98 2.68 4.78 5.43
N THR A 99 1.37 4.93 5.49
CA THR A 99 0.80 6.19 5.93
C THR A 99 1.21 6.41 7.38
N ASP A 100 1.78 7.58 7.65
CA ASP A 100 2.15 7.95 9.00
C ASP A 100 0.90 8.02 9.91
N PRO A 101 0.88 7.35 11.07
CA PRO A 101 -0.26 7.37 11.99
C PRO A 101 -0.67 8.78 12.44
N THR A 102 0.26 9.72 12.53
CA THR A 102 -0.08 11.11 12.92
C THR A 102 -0.88 11.82 11.84
N MET A 103 -0.54 11.58 10.57
CA MET A 103 -1.31 12.07 9.43
C MET A 103 -2.72 11.45 9.39
N VAL A 104 -2.85 10.15 9.65
CA VAL A 104 -4.17 9.49 9.74
C VAL A 104 -5.02 10.12 10.84
N ARG A 105 -4.44 10.33 12.04
CA ARG A 105 -5.12 10.95 13.17
C ARG A 105 -5.57 12.37 12.84
N TYR A 106 -4.73 13.15 12.17
CA TYR A 106 -5.05 14.50 11.72
C TYR A 106 -6.26 14.50 10.76
N LEU A 107 -6.25 13.61 9.76
CA LEU A 107 -7.37 13.49 8.82
C LEU A 107 -8.65 13.06 9.54
N LEU A 108 -8.59 12.08 10.46
CA LEU A 108 -9.76 11.65 11.22
C LEU A 108 -10.32 12.79 12.09
N ASN A 109 -9.47 13.57 12.76
CA ASN A 109 -9.91 14.74 13.54
C ASN A 109 -10.62 15.79 12.68
N GLN A 110 -10.14 16.01 11.45
CA GLN A 110 -10.81 16.90 10.49
C GLN A 110 -12.20 16.39 10.11
N VAL A 111 -12.32 15.08 9.92
CA VAL A 111 -13.58 14.44 9.51
C VAL A 111 -14.59 14.43 10.67
N SER A 112 -14.15 14.15 11.91
CA SER A 112 -14.99 14.13 13.11
C SER A 112 -15.49 15.50 13.56
N SER A 113 -14.79 16.58 13.20
CA SER A 113 -15.17 17.93 13.59
C SER A 113 -16.41 18.40 12.81
N ARG A 114 -17.59 18.33 13.44
CA ARG A 114 -18.87 18.77 12.83
C ARG A 114 -18.90 20.27 12.49
N SER A 115 -18.08 21.08 13.17
CA SER A 115 -17.91 22.50 12.89
C SER A 115 -16.97 22.79 11.71
N ALA A 116 -16.27 21.78 11.19
CA ALA A 116 -15.37 21.96 10.05
C ALA A 116 -16.16 22.14 8.73
N PRO A 117 -15.63 22.94 7.78
CA PRO A 117 -16.26 23.12 6.49
C PRO A 117 -16.44 21.80 5.73
N PHE A 118 -17.57 21.63 5.06
CA PHE A 118 -17.91 20.44 4.26
C PHE A 118 -16.77 20.02 3.31
N GLY A 119 -16.22 20.96 2.53
CA GLY A 119 -15.16 20.66 1.57
C GLY A 119 -13.88 20.11 2.22
N LEU A 120 -13.59 20.55 3.45
CA LEU A 120 -12.43 20.06 4.21
C LEU A 120 -12.68 18.63 4.68
N ARG A 121 -13.85 18.34 5.27
CA ARG A 121 -14.27 16.98 5.68
C ARG A 121 -14.25 16.01 4.50
N LEU A 122 -14.81 16.42 3.36
CA LEU A 122 -14.86 15.60 2.14
C LEU A 122 -13.46 15.35 1.56
N SER A 123 -12.60 16.38 1.52
CA SER A 123 -11.22 16.22 1.05
C SER A 123 -10.41 15.26 1.93
N ALA A 124 -10.65 15.29 3.25
CA ALA A 124 -10.02 14.40 4.20
C ALA A 124 -10.49 12.94 4.02
N LEU A 125 -11.79 12.71 3.82
CA LEU A 125 -12.35 11.39 3.50
C LEU A 125 -11.77 10.83 2.20
N ARG A 126 -11.78 11.61 1.11
CA ARG A 126 -11.22 11.18 -0.18
C ARG A 126 -9.73 10.83 -0.06
N ARG A 127 -8.99 11.60 0.75
CA ARG A 127 -7.58 11.31 1.05
C ARG A 127 -7.41 10.01 1.83
N LEU A 128 -8.22 9.77 2.87
CA LEU A 128 -8.24 8.51 3.60
C LEU A 128 -8.58 7.32 2.69
N ARG A 129 -9.55 7.49 1.77
CA ARG A 129 -9.89 6.47 0.77
C ARG A 129 -8.70 6.14 -0.14
N GLY A 130 -8.00 7.15 -0.63
CA GLY A 130 -6.76 6.96 -1.40
C GLY A 130 -5.75 6.10 -0.62
N LEU A 131 -5.48 6.48 0.63
CA LEU A 131 -4.54 5.75 1.49
C LEU A 131 -4.99 4.31 1.78
N ALA A 132 -6.29 4.06 1.94
CA ALA A 132 -6.84 2.72 2.11
C ALA A 132 -6.76 1.87 0.84
N CYS A 133 -7.00 2.44 -0.35
CA CYS A 133 -6.82 1.78 -1.64
C CYS A 133 -5.35 1.45 -1.93
N ASP A 134 -4.44 2.23 -1.35
CA ASP A 134 -3.01 2.16 -1.62
C ASP A 134 -2.33 0.89 -1.07
N SER A 135 -2.75 0.39 0.10
CA SER A 135 -2.10 -0.77 0.75
C SER A 135 -2.97 -1.38 1.86
N ASN A 136 -2.95 -2.72 2.00
CA ASN A 136 -3.57 -3.41 3.14
C ASN A 136 -2.96 -2.99 4.48
N LYS A 137 -1.67 -2.61 4.50
CA LYS A 137 -1.01 -2.10 5.72
C LYS A 137 -1.56 -0.73 6.11
N ASN A 138 -1.86 0.15 5.15
CA ASN A 138 -2.51 1.43 5.41
C ASN A 138 -3.92 1.23 5.98
N ARG A 139 -4.68 0.25 5.44
CA ARG A 139 -6.00 -0.11 5.99
C ARG A 139 -5.93 -0.49 7.46
N SER A 140 -4.95 -1.31 7.82
CA SER A 140 -4.72 -1.70 9.22
C SER A 140 -4.38 -0.50 10.11
N ILE A 141 -3.54 0.43 9.63
CA ILE A 141 -3.21 1.66 10.38
C ILE A 141 -4.44 2.54 10.55
N ILE A 142 -5.25 2.73 9.50
CA ILE A 142 -6.46 3.55 9.56
C ILE A 142 -7.45 2.93 10.56
N ALA A 143 -7.70 1.62 10.47
CA ALA A 143 -8.57 0.90 11.40
C ALA A 143 -8.11 1.02 12.87
N ALA A 144 -6.80 1.02 13.13
CA ALA A 144 -6.23 1.16 14.48
C ALA A 144 -6.41 2.57 15.10
N ASN A 145 -6.87 3.58 14.35
CA ASN A 145 -7.03 4.96 14.82
C ASN A 145 -8.51 5.34 15.07
N ASN A 146 -9.37 4.40 15.46
CA ASN A 146 -10.82 4.58 15.66
C ASN A 146 -11.56 5.07 14.40
N ALA A 147 -11.00 4.80 13.21
CA ALA A 147 -11.61 5.23 11.97
C ALA A 147 -13.01 4.63 11.77
N CYS A 148 -13.23 3.39 12.20
CA CYS A 148 -14.52 2.72 12.02
C CYS A 148 -15.66 3.46 12.73
N GLU A 149 -15.48 3.77 14.02
CA GLU A 149 -16.47 4.51 14.83
C GLU A 149 -16.78 5.87 14.19
N ILE A 150 -15.74 6.62 13.81
CA ILE A 150 -15.86 7.94 13.18
C ILE A 150 -16.63 7.84 11.85
N LEU A 151 -16.26 6.89 10.99
CA LEU A 151 -16.89 6.70 9.67
C LEU A 151 -18.34 6.24 9.79
N LEU A 152 -18.66 5.40 10.77
CA LEU A 152 -20.03 4.95 11.06
C LEU A 152 -20.88 6.10 11.61
N ALA A 153 -20.32 6.92 12.50
CA ALA A 153 -20.98 8.13 12.98
C ALA A 153 -21.39 9.04 11.82
N ILE A 154 -20.54 9.20 10.81
CA ILE A 154 -20.85 10.04 9.63
C ILE A 154 -21.83 9.36 8.68
N ALA A 155 -21.66 8.04 8.48
CA ALA A 155 -22.52 7.28 7.57
C ALA A 155 -23.98 7.23 8.07
N PHE A 156 -24.19 7.17 9.38
CA PHE A 156 -25.52 6.92 9.97
C PHE A 156 -26.09 8.05 10.83
N PHE A 157 -25.26 8.92 11.42
CA PHE A 157 -25.75 9.98 12.32
C PHE A 157 -25.67 11.39 11.73
N ASP A 158 -24.98 11.62 10.60
CA ASP A 158 -25.04 12.89 9.86
C ASP A 158 -26.27 12.88 8.90
N LEU A 159 -27.47 12.64 9.45
CA LEU A 159 -28.73 12.52 8.70
C LEU A 159 -29.37 13.88 8.32
N ASP A 160 -28.58 14.94 8.21
CA ASP A 160 -29.08 16.21 7.68
C ASP A 160 -29.52 15.99 6.22
N SER A 161 -30.78 16.31 5.91
CA SER A 161 -31.43 16.04 4.62
C SER A 161 -30.95 16.93 3.47
N ASN A 162 -29.66 17.24 3.43
CA ASN A 162 -29.00 18.05 2.40
C ASN A 162 -28.16 17.15 1.47
N SER A 163 -28.12 17.45 0.17
CA SER A 163 -27.30 16.71 -0.82
C SER A 163 -25.81 16.63 -0.50
N ASN A 164 -25.29 17.53 0.34
CA ASN A 164 -23.90 17.48 0.79
C ASN A 164 -23.69 16.36 1.83
N SER A 165 -24.69 16.06 2.67
CA SER A 165 -24.55 15.02 3.70
C SER A 165 -24.44 13.62 3.07
N SER A 166 -25.19 13.37 1.99
CA SER A 166 -25.13 12.08 1.29
C SER A 166 -23.73 11.79 0.73
N GLU A 167 -23.00 12.81 0.27
CA GLU A 167 -21.64 12.60 -0.27
C GLU A 167 -20.63 12.20 0.81
N LEU A 168 -20.73 12.77 2.03
CA LEU A 168 -19.90 12.33 3.16
C LEU A 168 -20.23 10.90 3.58
N SER A 169 -21.52 10.54 3.62
CA SER A 169 -21.95 9.18 3.96
C SER A 169 -21.48 8.17 2.90
N HIS A 170 -21.58 8.51 1.62
CA HIS A 170 -21.10 7.68 0.52
C HIS A 170 -19.60 7.44 0.59
N GLU A 171 -18.80 8.50 0.78
CA GLU A 171 -17.35 8.35 0.94
C GLU A 171 -16.98 7.56 2.19
N SER A 172 -17.71 7.73 3.29
CA SER A 172 -17.49 6.99 4.53
C SER A 172 -17.76 5.49 4.36
N LEU A 173 -18.88 5.14 3.72
CA LEU A 173 -19.22 3.75 3.40
C LEU A 173 -18.23 3.13 2.41
N ALA A 174 -17.75 3.91 1.43
CA ALA A 174 -16.72 3.44 0.51
C ALA A 174 -15.43 3.06 1.25
N ILE A 175 -14.98 3.86 2.22
CA ILE A 175 -13.80 3.54 3.04
C ILE A 175 -14.06 2.32 3.92
N LEU A 176 -15.23 2.24 4.58
CA LEU A 176 -15.61 1.09 5.41
C LEU A 176 -15.62 -0.20 4.60
N SER A 177 -16.07 -0.17 3.34
CA SER A 177 -16.07 -1.35 2.45
C SER A 177 -14.67 -1.89 2.13
N LEU A 178 -13.63 -1.06 2.28
CA LEU A 178 -12.24 -1.47 2.05
C LEU A 178 -11.66 -2.19 3.26
N PHE A 179 -12.24 -2.05 4.45
CA PHE A 179 -11.81 -2.81 5.63
C PHE A 179 -12.37 -4.22 5.56
N PHE A 180 -11.54 -5.17 5.11
CA PHE A 180 -11.81 -6.60 5.30
C PHE A 180 -11.59 -6.93 6.77
N PHE A 181 -12.66 -6.90 7.56
CA PHE A 181 -12.62 -7.41 8.91
C PHE A 181 -12.45 -8.93 8.87
N SER A 182 -11.48 -9.45 9.65
CA SER A 182 -11.53 -10.86 10.06
C SER A 182 -12.86 -11.10 10.78
N PRO A 183 -13.50 -12.28 10.68
CA PRO A 183 -14.77 -12.58 11.35
C PRO A 183 -14.78 -12.23 12.86
N SER A 184 -13.64 -12.33 13.53
CA SER A 184 -13.48 -11.96 14.94
C SER A 184 -13.51 -10.45 15.18
N GLN A 185 -12.96 -9.65 14.27
CA GLN A 185 -12.92 -8.19 14.37
C GLN A 185 -14.26 -7.55 13.97
N SER A 186 -14.99 -8.16 13.03
CA SER A 186 -16.33 -7.71 12.67
C SER A 186 -17.30 -7.88 13.83
N VAL A 187 -17.22 -8.99 14.58
CA VAL A 187 -18.11 -9.25 15.72
C VAL A 187 -17.88 -8.23 16.83
N SER A 188 -16.62 -7.93 17.18
CA SER A 188 -16.33 -6.93 18.22
C SER A 188 -16.77 -5.52 17.83
N LEU A 189 -16.65 -5.15 16.56
CA LEU A 189 -17.09 -3.83 16.08
C LEU A 189 -18.62 -3.73 16.06
N TRP A 190 -19.33 -4.76 15.58
CA TRP A 190 -20.79 -4.78 15.65
C TRP A 190 -21.30 -4.79 17.08
N GLN A 191 -20.62 -5.48 18.01
CA GLN A 191 -20.97 -5.44 19.43
C GLN A 191 -20.84 -4.01 19.99
N SER A 192 -19.75 -3.30 19.66
CA SER A 192 -19.49 -1.93 20.12
C SER A 192 -20.52 -0.93 19.57
N ILE A 193 -20.90 -1.08 18.30
CA ILE A 193 -21.92 -0.25 17.64
C ILE A 193 -23.30 -0.51 18.26
N LEU A 194 -23.64 -1.77 18.52
CA LEU A 194 -24.91 -2.13 19.18
C LEU A 194 -24.98 -1.58 20.62
N THR A 195 -23.86 -1.61 21.36
CA THR A 195 -23.84 -1.03 22.71
C THR A 195 -23.95 0.49 22.72
N GLU A 196 -23.39 1.20 21.73
CA GLU A 196 -23.58 2.66 21.61
C GLU A 196 -25.02 3.02 21.21
N LEU A 197 -25.67 2.20 20.36
CA LEU A 197 -27.06 2.39 19.95
C LEU A 197 -28.06 2.13 21.10
N ASP A 198 -27.78 1.19 22.00
CA ASP A 198 -28.64 0.90 23.17
C ASP A 198 -28.51 1.95 24.29
N THR A 199 -27.50 2.83 24.22
CA THR A 199 -27.29 3.92 25.19
C THR A 199 -27.87 5.27 24.77
N LEU A 200 -28.53 5.35 23.61
CA LEU A 200 -29.27 6.51 23.11
C LEU A 200 -30.79 6.31 23.28
#